data_AF-A0A957AFW8-F1
#
_entry.id   AF-A0A957AFW8-F1
#
_cell.length_a   1.000
_cell.length_b   1.000
_cell.length_c   1.000
_cell.angle_alpha   90.00
_cell.angle_beta   90.00
_cell.angle_gamma   90.00
#
_symmetry.space_group_name_H-M   'P 1'
#
loop_
_entity.id
_entity.type
_entity.pdbx_description
1 polymer ?
#
loop_
_entity_poly.entity_id
_entity_poly.type
_entity_poly.pdbx_seq_one_letter_code
_entity_poly.pdbx_strand_id
1 'polypeptide(L)'
;MATLSAWLFDTPDGAAKAENLLLDLQKQRVLVVQDAATVSWPEGAKKPKTKELTSAGWVGAGMGGLWGLLFGLIFFVPLLGVAIGAGIGALMGRFSDYGISKDFIDSVKDKVVPGTSALFLMSSNANTEKVAEEVKRAGLEAELIQSNLSDEQADELRKTFSDAE
;
A
#
# COMPACT_ATOMS: atom_id res chain seq x y z
N MET A 1 1.48 14.70 9.48
CA MET A 1 2.29 13.60 8.90
C MET A 1 1.38 12.59 8.26
N ALA A 2 1.68 12.19 7.03
CA ALA A 2 1.01 11.06 6.36
C ALA A 2 1.83 9.78 6.55
N THR A 3 1.16 8.64 6.44
CA THR A 3 1.77 7.32 6.56
C THR A 3 1.27 6.46 5.42
N LEU A 4 2.22 5.89 4.67
CA LEU A 4 1.96 4.76 3.79
C LEU A 4 2.06 3.48 4.63
N SER A 5 0.99 2.70 4.67
CA SER A 5 0.95 1.42 5.36
C SER A 5 0.58 0.29 4.42
N ALA A 6 1.12 -0.90 4.68
CA ALA A 6 0.74 -2.16 4.07
C ALA A 6 0.33 -3.14 5.17
N TRP A 7 -0.91 -3.60 5.09
CA TRP A 7 -1.49 -4.61 5.97
C TRP A 7 -1.46 -5.94 5.22
N LEU A 8 -0.58 -6.84 5.62
CA LEU A 8 -0.30 -8.12 4.98
C LEU A 8 -1.17 -9.23 5.56
N PHE A 9 -1.68 -10.12 4.72
CA PHE A 9 -2.52 -11.23 5.13
C PHE A 9 -2.00 -12.54 4.53
N ASP A 10 -1.99 -13.60 5.35
CA ASP A 10 -1.54 -14.95 4.96
C ASP A 10 -2.53 -15.71 4.06
N THR A 11 -3.56 -15.03 3.57
CA THR A 11 -4.53 -15.58 2.61
C THR A 11 -4.68 -14.65 1.41
N PRO A 12 -4.98 -15.16 0.21
CA PRO A 12 -5.10 -14.33 -0.99
C PRO A 12 -6.34 -13.42 -0.97
N ASP A 13 -7.30 -13.66 -0.07
CA ASP A 13 -8.54 -12.91 0.07
C ASP A 13 -8.59 -12.00 1.32
N GLY A 14 -7.56 -12.03 2.18
CA GLY A 14 -7.52 -11.27 3.43
C GLY A 14 -7.63 -9.75 3.23
N ALA A 15 -6.89 -9.20 2.26
CA ALA A 15 -6.95 -7.77 1.93
C ALA A 15 -8.36 -7.34 1.49
N ALA A 16 -9.03 -8.17 0.67
CA ALA A 16 -10.39 -7.88 0.21
C ALA A 16 -11.41 -7.91 1.37
N LYS A 17 -11.25 -8.81 2.34
CA LYS A 17 -12.08 -8.85 3.55
C LYS A 17 -11.88 -7.61 4.43
N ALA A 18 -10.65 -7.10 4.49
CA ALA A 18 -10.31 -5.92 5.27
C ALA A 18 -10.82 -4.59 4.65
N GLU A 19 -11.12 -4.55 3.34
CA GLU A 19 -11.61 -3.33 2.67
C GLU A 19 -12.85 -2.75 3.37
N ASN A 20 -13.86 -3.58 3.66
CA ASN A 20 -15.11 -3.12 4.28
C ASN A 20 -14.89 -2.63 5.72
N LEU A 21 -14.03 -3.31 6.47
CA LEU A 21 -13.68 -2.90 7.83
C LEU A 21 -13.05 -1.50 7.81
N LEU A 22 -12.09 -1.25 6.92
CA LEU A 22 -11.44 0.04 6.84
C LEU A 22 -12.37 1.17 6.38
N LEU A 23 -13.31 0.89 5.48
CA LEU A 23 -14.36 1.84 5.13
C LEU A 23 -15.15 2.28 6.36
N ASP A 24 -15.45 1.36 7.26
CA ASP A 24 -16.17 1.69 8.49
C ASP A 24 -15.29 2.45 9.49
N LEU A 25 -13.99 2.11 9.59
CA LEU A 25 -13.03 2.86 10.42
C LEU A 25 -12.84 4.30 9.91
N GLN A 26 -12.84 4.51 8.60
CA GLN A 26 -12.82 5.83 7.98
C GLN A 26 -14.08 6.63 8.35
N LYS A 27 -15.27 6.03 8.26
CA LYS A 27 -16.54 6.69 8.68
C LYS A 27 -16.54 7.07 10.16
N GLN A 28 -15.91 6.24 10.99
CA GLN A 28 -15.74 6.48 12.43
C GLN A 28 -14.62 7.48 12.75
N ARG A 29 -13.92 8.02 11.74
CA ARG A 29 -12.78 8.94 11.87
C ARG A 29 -11.61 8.36 12.69
N VAL A 30 -11.42 7.04 12.64
CA VAL A 30 -10.27 6.36 13.26
C VAL A 30 -8.98 6.61 12.46
N LEU A 31 -9.12 6.79 11.16
CA LEU A 31 -8.07 7.25 10.26
C LEU A 31 -8.68 8.13 9.16
N VAL A 32 -7.86 9.00 8.58
CA VAL A 32 -8.22 9.72 7.35
C VAL A 32 -7.52 9.02 6.19
N VAL A 33 -8.29 8.32 5.36
CA VAL A 33 -7.74 7.71 4.15
C VAL A 33 -7.58 8.79 3.09
N GLN A 34 -6.40 8.82 2.49
CA GLN A 34 -6.06 9.68 1.36
C GLN A 34 -6.09 8.92 0.05
N ASP A 35 -5.67 7.65 0.03
CA ASP A 35 -5.82 6.73 -1.10
C ASP A 35 -5.63 5.28 -0.59
N ALA A 36 -6.11 4.28 -1.32
CA ALA A 36 -5.97 2.88 -0.96
C ALA A 36 -5.95 1.95 -2.18
N ALA A 37 -5.22 0.86 -2.06
CA ALA A 37 -5.19 -0.21 -3.06
C ALA A 37 -4.99 -1.58 -2.41
N THR A 38 -5.53 -2.63 -3.04
CA THR A 38 -5.30 -4.02 -2.65
C THR A 38 -4.45 -4.76 -3.66
N VAL A 39 -3.68 -5.71 -3.14
CA VAL A 39 -2.91 -6.69 -3.91
C VAL A 39 -3.32 -8.08 -3.43
N SER A 40 -3.68 -8.96 -4.34
CA SER A 40 -4.01 -10.37 -4.07
C SER A 40 -3.14 -11.25 -4.95
N TRP A 41 -2.41 -12.19 -4.35
CA TRP A 41 -1.59 -13.14 -5.10
C TRP A 41 -2.05 -14.56 -4.84
N PRO A 42 -3.00 -15.10 -5.62
CA PRO A 42 -3.41 -16.50 -5.49
C PRO A 42 -2.26 -17.47 -5.70
N GLU A 43 -2.29 -18.60 -4.99
CA GLU A 43 -1.32 -19.67 -5.18
C GLU A 43 -1.32 -20.16 -6.64
N GLY A 44 -0.13 -20.41 -7.19
CA GLY A 44 0.05 -20.81 -8.60
C GLY A 44 -0.19 -19.70 -9.63
N ALA A 45 -0.62 -18.49 -9.24
CA ALA A 45 -0.73 -17.37 -10.16
C ALA A 45 0.66 -16.81 -10.51
N LYS A 46 0.88 -16.52 -11.81
CA LYS A 46 2.16 -15.99 -12.31
C LYS A 46 2.49 -14.58 -11.79
N LYS A 47 1.47 -13.80 -11.43
CA LYS A 47 1.58 -12.41 -10.97
C LYS A 47 0.42 -12.07 -10.04
N PRO A 48 0.58 -11.10 -9.14
CA PRO A 48 -0.51 -10.63 -8.30
C PRO A 48 -1.55 -9.87 -9.14
N LYS A 49 -2.76 -9.78 -8.58
CA LYS A 49 -3.83 -8.90 -9.03
C LYS A 49 -3.83 -7.66 -8.15
N THR A 50 -3.88 -6.48 -8.75
CA THR A 50 -3.95 -5.20 -8.06
C THR A 50 -5.30 -4.56 -8.30
N LYS A 51 -5.81 -3.82 -7.32
CA LYS A 51 -7.07 -3.09 -7.41
C LYS A 51 -6.96 -1.81 -6.60
N GLU A 52 -7.16 -0.67 -7.25
CA GLU A 52 -7.31 0.60 -6.56
C GLU A 52 -8.73 0.73 -6.00
N LEU A 53 -8.87 1.34 -4.83
CA LEU A 53 -10.15 1.47 -4.16
C LEU A 53 -10.81 2.79 -4.55
N THR A 54 -11.27 2.88 -5.79
CA THR A 54 -11.83 4.09 -6.42
C THR A 54 -13.35 4.21 -6.35
N SER A 55 -14.03 3.33 -5.61
CA SER A 55 -15.50 3.29 -5.55
C SER A 55 -16.10 4.31 -4.59
N ALA A 56 -17.41 4.56 -4.76
CA ALA A 56 -18.21 5.36 -3.84
C ALA A 56 -18.06 4.88 -2.40
N GLY A 57 -17.42 5.69 -1.56
CA GLY A 57 -17.13 5.37 -0.16
C GLY A 57 -15.66 5.59 0.23
N TRP A 58 -14.73 5.54 -0.72
CA TRP A 58 -13.32 5.84 -0.50
C TRP A 58 -13.03 7.32 -0.84
N VAL A 59 -12.51 8.07 0.13
CA VAL A 59 -12.07 9.46 -0.09
C VAL A 59 -10.65 9.45 -0.64
N GLY A 60 -10.43 10.18 -1.73
CA GLY A 60 -9.09 10.47 -2.26
C GLY A 60 -8.48 9.46 -3.23
N ALA A 61 -9.29 8.53 -3.75
CA ALA A 61 -8.88 7.53 -4.73
C ALA A 61 -8.61 8.12 -6.12
N GLY A 62 -7.43 8.71 -6.28
CA GLY A 62 -6.99 9.39 -7.51
C GLY A 62 -5.50 9.22 -7.80
N MET A 63 -4.77 8.44 -7.00
CA MET A 63 -3.32 8.25 -7.12
C MET A 63 -2.97 6.96 -7.87
N GLY A 64 -3.70 6.61 -8.93
CA GLY A 64 -3.44 5.36 -9.65
C GLY A 64 -2.06 5.28 -10.28
N GLY A 65 -1.50 6.42 -10.68
CA GLY A 65 -0.10 6.51 -11.13
C GLY A 65 0.91 6.11 -10.05
N LEU A 66 0.65 6.44 -8.78
CA LEU A 66 1.48 6.03 -7.65
C LEU A 66 1.47 4.52 -7.52
N TRP A 67 0.27 3.92 -7.44
CA TRP A 67 0.11 2.48 -7.26
C TRP A 67 0.67 1.69 -8.43
N GLY A 68 0.45 2.16 -9.67
CA GLY A 68 1.01 1.57 -10.87
C GLY A 68 2.54 1.52 -10.85
N LEU A 69 3.19 2.62 -10.49
CA LEU A 69 4.66 2.67 -10.37
C LEU A 69 5.18 1.83 -9.21
N LEU A 70 4.54 1.93 -8.04
CA LEU A 70 4.98 1.23 -6.82
C LEU A 70 4.84 -0.29 -6.99
N PHE A 71 3.69 -0.77 -7.44
CA PHE A 71 3.46 -2.19 -7.68
C PHE A 71 4.26 -2.71 -8.86
N GLY A 72 4.47 -1.88 -9.89
CA GLY A 72 5.41 -2.14 -10.98
C GLY A 72 6.81 -2.48 -10.44
N LEU A 73 7.32 -1.63 -9.55
CA LEU A 73 8.63 -1.81 -8.93
C LEU A 73 8.70 -3.06 -8.02
N ILE A 74 7.69 -3.28 -7.19
CA ILE A 74 7.68 -4.38 -6.21
C ILE A 74 7.57 -5.74 -6.92
N PHE A 75 6.57 -5.89 -7.81
CA PHE A 75 6.13 -7.19 -8.32
C PHE A 75 6.63 -7.54 -9.73
N PHE A 76 7.06 -6.56 -10.52
CA PHE A 76 7.41 -6.78 -11.93
C PHE A 76 8.90 -6.60 -12.24
N VAL A 77 9.71 -6.27 -11.23
CA VAL A 77 11.18 -6.22 -11.36
C VAL A 77 11.81 -7.51 -10.79
N PRO A 78 12.41 -8.37 -11.65
CA PRO A 78 13.12 -9.57 -11.19
C PRO A 78 14.42 -9.17 -10.48
N LEU A 79 14.50 -9.40 -9.16
CA LEU A 79 15.69 -9.07 -8.35
C LEU A 79 16.73 -10.19 -8.27
N LEU A 80 16.54 -11.30 -8.99
CA LEU A 80 17.46 -12.43 -8.89
C LEU A 80 18.74 -12.17 -9.70
N GLY A 81 19.78 -11.66 -9.04
CA GLY A 81 21.18 -11.69 -9.50
C GLY A 81 21.62 -10.63 -10.52
N VAL A 82 20.87 -9.53 -10.71
CA VAL A 82 21.12 -8.52 -11.77
C VAL A 82 21.57 -7.18 -11.18
N ALA A 83 22.58 -6.57 -11.79
CA ALA A 83 23.01 -5.20 -11.53
C ALA A 83 21.81 -4.24 -11.48
N ILE A 84 21.70 -3.44 -10.41
CA ILE A 84 20.70 -2.37 -10.30
C ILE A 84 20.98 -1.36 -11.40
N GLY A 85 20.21 -1.42 -12.49
CA GLY A 85 20.29 -0.43 -13.56
C GLY A 85 19.85 0.94 -13.06
N ALA A 86 20.38 2.01 -13.68
CA ALA A 86 20.11 3.39 -13.28
C ALA A 86 18.60 3.73 -13.22
N GLY A 87 17.76 3.09 -14.04
CA GLY A 87 16.31 3.28 -14.02
C GLY A 87 15.62 2.82 -12.72
N ILE A 88 15.98 1.65 -12.19
CA ILE A 88 15.43 1.13 -10.91
C ILE A 88 15.97 1.98 -9.75
N GLY A 89 17.26 2.32 -9.78
CA GLY A 89 17.87 3.20 -8.78
C GLY A 89 17.21 4.58 -8.74
N ALA A 90 16.90 5.16 -9.90
CA ALA A 90 16.20 6.45 -9.99
C ALA A 90 14.76 6.38 -9.45
N LEU A 91 14.03 5.29 -9.72
CA LEU A 91 12.69 5.09 -9.16
C LEU A 91 12.73 4.94 -7.63
N MET A 92 13.66 4.14 -7.10
CA MET A 92 13.87 4.01 -5.65
C MET A 92 14.26 5.33 -4.99
N GLY A 93 15.13 6.11 -5.66
CA GLY A 93 15.50 7.46 -5.21
C GLY A 93 14.28 8.37 -5.12
N ARG A 94 13.48 8.45 -6.18
CA ARG A 94 12.24 9.26 -6.21
C ARG A 94 11.24 8.82 -5.13
N PHE A 95 11.06 7.51 -4.91
CA PHE A 95 10.19 7.04 -3.83
C PHE A 95 10.71 7.44 -2.44
N SER A 96 12.03 7.39 -2.25
CA SER A 96 12.66 7.84 -1.01
C SER A 96 12.48 9.35 -0.80
N ASP A 97 12.55 10.14 -1.87
CA ASP A 97 12.27 11.59 -1.82
C ASP A 97 10.84 11.85 -1.35
N TYR A 98 9.88 11.00 -1.74
CA TYR A 98 8.50 11.04 -1.24
C TYR A 98 8.28 10.34 0.11
N GLY A 99 9.33 9.88 0.80
CA GLY A 99 9.22 9.23 2.12
C GLY A 99 8.77 7.77 2.09
N ILE A 100 8.74 7.14 0.91
CA ILE A 100 8.53 5.69 0.76
C ILE A 100 9.89 5.01 0.81
N SER A 101 10.20 4.42 1.96
CA SER A 101 11.53 3.85 2.23
C SER A 101 11.80 2.56 1.42
N LYS A 102 13.08 2.32 1.15
CA LYS A 102 13.55 1.05 0.58
C LYS A 102 13.14 -0.14 1.45
N ASP A 103 13.22 0.00 2.78
CA ASP A 103 12.87 -1.06 3.72
C ASP A 103 11.38 -1.42 3.65
N PHE A 104 10.50 -0.43 3.45
CA PHE A 104 9.08 -0.67 3.20
C PHE A 104 8.88 -1.51 1.93
N ILE A 105 9.50 -1.08 0.82
CA ILE A 105 9.40 -1.74 -0.49
C ILE A 105 9.91 -3.18 -0.42
N ASP A 106 11.08 -3.38 0.17
CA ASP A 106 11.72 -4.70 0.31
C ASP A 106 10.89 -5.62 1.21
N SER A 107 10.43 -5.12 2.37
CA SER A 107 9.61 -5.91 3.30
C SER A 107 8.28 -6.35 2.68
N VAL A 108 7.63 -5.47 1.91
CA VAL A 108 6.42 -5.81 1.17
C VAL A 108 6.72 -6.84 0.09
N LYS A 109 7.82 -6.66 -0.64
CA LYS A 109 8.23 -7.60 -1.70
C LYS A 109 8.47 -9.00 -1.16
N ASP A 110 9.10 -9.11 0.00
CA ASP A 110 9.45 -10.39 0.60
C ASP A 110 8.23 -11.15 1.15
N LYS A 111 7.17 -10.42 1.52
CA LYS A 111 6.00 -10.98 2.21
C LYS A 111 4.77 -11.10 1.34
N VAL A 112 4.61 -10.26 0.33
CA VAL A 112 3.51 -10.38 -0.64
C VAL A 112 3.93 -11.33 -1.76
N VAL A 113 3.73 -12.62 -1.49
CA VAL A 113 4.10 -13.76 -2.32
C VAL A 113 2.87 -14.59 -2.71
N PRO A 114 2.95 -15.57 -3.64
CA PRO A 114 1.83 -16.45 -3.94
C PRO A 114 1.25 -17.09 -2.67
N GLY A 115 -0.08 -17.04 -2.52
CA GLY A 115 -0.82 -17.45 -1.32
C GLY A 115 -1.24 -16.29 -0.40
N THR A 116 -0.73 -15.07 -0.62
CA THR A 116 -0.94 -13.93 0.30
C THR A 116 -1.70 -12.77 -0.34
N SER A 117 -2.03 -11.77 0.47
CA SER A 117 -2.57 -10.49 -0.01
C SER A 117 -2.12 -9.33 0.86
N ALA A 118 -2.27 -8.11 0.37
CA ALA A 118 -1.95 -6.90 1.10
C ALA A 118 -2.94 -5.77 0.80
N LEU A 119 -3.26 -4.98 1.82
CA LEU A 119 -4.04 -3.75 1.72
C LEU A 119 -3.12 -2.57 2.01
N PHE A 120 -2.95 -1.71 1.02
CA PHE A 120 -2.13 -0.51 1.09
C PHE A 120 -3.01 0.69 1.36
N LEU A 121 -2.59 1.53 2.31
CA LEU A 121 -3.29 2.76 2.68
C LEU A 121 -2.30 3.91 2.72
N MET A 122 -2.62 4.98 1.99
CA MET A 122 -2.12 6.31 2.28
C MET A 122 -3.08 6.95 3.26
N SER A 123 -2.62 7.34 4.44
CA SER A 123 -3.49 7.89 5.48
C SER A 123 -2.82 8.96 6.31
N SER A 124 -3.60 9.85 6.91
CA SER A 124 -3.15 10.81 7.90
C SER A 124 -3.88 10.61 9.22
N ASN A 125 -3.21 10.98 10.32
CA ASN A 125 -3.74 10.86 11.68
C ASN A 125 -4.27 9.45 12.02
N ALA A 126 -3.64 8.40 11.48
CA ALA A 126 -4.07 7.03 11.71
C ALA A 126 -3.70 6.60 13.14
N ASN A 127 -4.70 6.11 13.89
CA ASN A 127 -4.45 5.36 15.12
C ASN A 127 -4.27 3.87 14.74
N THR A 128 -3.02 3.49 14.47
CA THR A 128 -2.66 2.17 13.93
C THR A 128 -2.94 1.05 14.92
N GLU A 129 -2.76 1.31 16.22
CA GLU A 129 -3.09 0.35 17.27
C GLU A 129 -4.59 0.03 17.27
N LYS A 130 -5.44 1.05 17.15
CA LYS A 130 -6.88 0.87 17.05
C LYS A 130 -7.26 0.14 15.76
N VAL A 131 -6.66 0.48 14.63
CA VAL A 131 -6.92 -0.26 13.37
C VAL A 131 -6.55 -1.73 13.53
N ALA A 132 -5.38 -2.04 14.07
CA ALA A 132 -4.94 -3.41 14.31
C ALA A 132 -5.88 -4.17 15.27
N GLU A 133 -6.38 -3.49 16.31
CA GLU A 133 -7.36 -4.07 17.23
C GLU A 133 -8.66 -4.43 16.52
N GLU A 134 -9.20 -3.54 15.68
CA GLU A 134 -10.45 -3.78 14.95
C GLU A 134 -10.28 -4.87 13.88
N VAL A 135 -9.11 -4.94 13.22
CA VAL A 135 -8.74 -6.03 12.31
C VAL A 135 -8.76 -7.37 13.05
N LYS A 136 -8.14 -7.43 14.22
CA LYS A 136 -8.16 -8.63 15.07
C LYS A 136 -9.57 -9.00 15.55
N ARG A 137 -10.38 -8.02 15.96
CA ARG A 137 -11.78 -8.25 16.36
C ARG A 137 -12.65 -8.77 15.22
N ALA A 138 -12.34 -8.39 13.98
CA ALA A 138 -12.98 -8.92 12.78
C ALA A 138 -12.52 -10.35 12.43
N GLY A 139 -11.63 -10.96 13.22
CA GLY A 139 -11.09 -12.30 12.98
C GLY A 139 -10.06 -12.34 11.86
N LEU A 140 -9.46 -11.20 11.51
CA LEU A 140 -8.39 -11.10 10.54
C LEU A 140 -7.06 -10.98 11.29
N GLU A 141 -6.06 -11.73 10.86
CA GLU A 141 -4.68 -11.55 11.29
C GLU A 141 -3.94 -10.81 10.18
N ALA A 142 -3.32 -9.68 10.55
CA ALA A 142 -2.57 -8.87 9.61
C ALA A 142 -1.24 -8.43 10.21
N GLU A 143 -0.19 -8.50 9.40
CA GLU A 143 1.09 -7.87 9.72
C GLU A 143 1.14 -6.45 9.13
N LEU A 144 1.64 -5.50 9.91
CA LEU A 144 1.71 -4.09 9.53
C LEU A 144 3.14 -3.68 9.16
N ILE A 145 3.33 -3.18 7.94
CA ILE A 145 4.55 -2.49 7.48
C ILE A 145 4.20 -1.03 7.18
N GLN A 146 5.05 -0.08 7.59
CA GLN A 146 4.76 1.34 7.38
C GLN A 146 5.99 2.14 6.98
N SER A 147 5.75 3.24 6.26
CA SER A 147 6.70 4.31 6.00
C SER A 147 6.04 5.64 6.32
N ASN A 148 6.70 6.48 7.10
CA ASN A 148 6.19 7.79 7.49
C ASN A 148 6.71 8.85 6.53
N LEU A 149 5.80 9.73 6.10
CA LEU A 149 6.08 10.84 5.20
C LEU A 149 6.00 12.15 5.98
N SER A 150 6.94 13.06 5.74
CA SER A 150 6.77 14.44 6.16
C SER A 150 5.56 15.06 5.45
N ASP A 151 5.05 16.18 5.97
CA ASP A 151 3.91 16.85 5.33
C ASP A 151 4.29 17.36 3.93
N GLU A 152 5.52 17.82 3.74
CA GLU A 152 6.05 18.24 2.43
C GLU A 152 6.13 17.06 1.45
N GLN A 153 6.63 15.91 1.90
CA GLN A 153 6.75 14.70 1.07
C GLN A 153 5.37 14.18 0.64
N ALA A 154 4.42 14.16 1.58
CA ALA A 154 3.05 13.76 1.31
C ALA A 154 2.36 14.70 0.32
N ASP A 155 2.57 16.02 0.46
CA ASP A 155 2.05 17.03 -0.46
C ASP A 155 2.64 16.91 -1.86
N GLU A 156 3.95 16.68 -1.98
CA GLU A 156 4.63 16.50 -3.26
C GLU A 156 4.17 15.23 -3.98
N LEU A 157 4.10 14.12 -3.22
CA LEU A 157 3.57 12.85 -3.71
C LEU A 157 2.11 13.02 -4.18
N ARG A 158 1.26 13.71 -3.41
CA ARG A 158 -0.11 14.01 -3.81
C ARG A 158 -0.14 14.82 -5.11
N LYS A 159 0.55 15.97 -5.17
CA LYS A 159 0.57 16.84 -6.37
C LYS A 159 1.04 16.11 -7.61
N THR A 160 2.01 15.21 -7.47
CA THR A 160 2.56 14.45 -8.59
C THR A 160 1.55 13.45 -9.16
N PHE A 161 0.71 12.85 -8.31
CA PHE A 161 -0.12 11.71 -8.69
C PHE A 161 -1.64 11.97 -8.63
N SER A 162 -2.11 13.09 -8.07
CA SER A 162 -3.53 13.45 -8.00
C SER A 162 -4.07 14.11 -9.27
N ASP A 163 -3.19 14.64 -10.12
CA ASP A 163 -3.53 15.45 -11.30
C ASP A 163 -3.26 14.71 -12.61
N ALA A 164 -2.91 13.42 -12.54
CA ALA A 164 -2.64 12.57 -13.69
C ALA A 164 -3.92 11.86 -14.16
N GLU A 165 -4.79 12.59 -14.86
CA GLU A 165 -5.91 12.06 -15.65
C GLU A 165 -5.69 12.31 -17.15
#